data_AF-A0A2U2CBU6-F1
#
_entry.id   AF-A0A2U2CBU6-F1
#
_cell.length_a   1.000
_cell.length_b   1.000
_cell.length_c   1.000
_cell.angle_alpha   90.00
_cell.angle_beta   90.00
_cell.angle_gamma   90.00
#
_symmetry.space_group_name_H-M   'P 1'
#
loop_
_entity.id
_entity.type
_entity.pdbx_description
1 polymer ?
#
loop_
_entity_poly.entity_id
_entity_poly.type
_entity_poly.pdbx_seq_one_letter_code
_entity_poly.pdbx_strand_id
1 'polypeptide(L)' 'MSDLILAPNLDYTDDFYADLLNAHDGLTESDMHELNARLVLILANHIGDQDVLSQALDAARRAAVVNFRKTLKE' A
#
# COMPACT_ATOMS: atom_id res chain seq x y z
N MET A 1 -15.21 -12.89 -8.79
CA MET A 1 -15.30 -11.44 -8.58
C MET A 1 -15.02 -11.22 -7.11
N SER A 2 -13.77 -10.95 -6.80
CA SER A 2 -13.37 -10.57 -5.44
C SER A 2 -13.50 -9.05 -5.35
N ASP A 3 -14.15 -8.55 -4.31
CA ASP A 3 -14.23 -7.11 -4.05
C ASP A 3 -12.98 -6.64 -3.31
N LEU A 4 -12.56 -5.40 -3.59
CA LEU A 4 -11.44 -4.78 -2.88
C LEU A 4 -11.80 -4.53 -1.41
N ILE A 5 -11.06 -5.13 -0.49
CA ILE A 5 -11.18 -4.88 0.95
C ILE A 5 -10.25 -3.72 1.33
N LEU A 6 -10.83 -2.59 1.75
CA LEU A 6 -10.10 -1.42 2.26
C LEU A 6 -10.06 -1.37 3.80
N ALA A 7 -10.75 -2.31 4.46
CA ALA A 7 -10.73 -2.46 5.90
C ALA A 7 -9.51 -3.29 6.34
N PRO A 8 -9.06 -3.18 7.61
CA PRO A 8 -8.05 -4.07 8.16
C PRO A 8 -8.50 -5.53 7.98
N ASN A 9 -7.75 -6.29 7.18
CA ASN A 9 -8.05 -7.68 6.84
C ASN A 9 -7.00 -8.66 7.38
N LEU A 10 -6.11 -8.18 8.25
CA LEU A 10 -5.09 -8.97 8.93
C LEU A 10 -5.47 -9.10 10.40
N ASP A 11 -5.53 -10.33 10.91
CA ASP A 11 -5.82 -10.60 12.32
C ASP A 11 -4.70 -10.11 13.27
N TYR A 12 -3.47 -9.96 12.74
CA TYR A 12 -2.27 -9.53 13.46
C TYR A 12 -1.58 -8.39 12.72
N THR A 13 -2.18 -7.20 12.73
CA THR A 13 -1.60 -6.02 12.07
C THR A 13 -0.24 -5.63 12.66
N ASP A 14 -0.06 -5.79 13.97
CA ASP A 14 1.10 -5.25 14.69
C ASP A 14 2.41 -5.94 14.30
N ASP A 15 2.40 -7.26 14.10
CA ASP A 15 3.60 -8.02 13.73
C ASP A 15 4.06 -7.69 12.30
N PHE A 16 3.12 -7.56 11.36
CA PHE A 16 3.46 -7.18 9.98
C PHE A 16 3.96 -5.75 9.87
N TYR A 17 3.38 -4.81 10.62
CA TYR A 17 3.87 -3.42 10.64
C TYR A 17 5.27 -3.33 11.23
N ALA A 18 5.58 -4.11 12.28
CA ALA A 18 6.93 -4.18 12.83
C ALA A 18 7.92 -4.73 11.81
N ASP A 19 7.58 -5.81 11.10
CA ASP A 19 8.43 -6.38 10.05
C ASP A 19 8.67 -5.42 8.88
N LEU A 20 7.64 -4.67 8.46
CA LEU A 20 7.76 -3.67 7.41
C LEU A 20 8.66 -2.50 7.84
N LEU A 21 8.53 -2.05 9.09
CA LEU A 21 9.36 -0.97 9.63
C LEU A 21 10.82 -1.41 9.74
N ASN A 22 11.06 -2.62 10.22
CA ASN A 22 12.40 -3.22 10.26
C ASN A 22 13.00 -3.38 8.85
N ALA A 23 12.17 -3.71 7.86
CA ALA A 23 12.62 -3.81 6.47
C ALA A 23 13.03 -2.44 5.88
N HIS A 24 12.53 -1.34 6.44
CA HIS A 24 12.93 0.03 6.08
C HIS A 24 14.10 0.57 6.91
N ASP A 25 14.48 -0.09 8.01
CA ASP A 25 15.56 0.35 8.89
C ASP A 25 16.90 0.35 8.15
N GLY A 26 17.61 1.49 8.19
CA GLY A 26 18.89 1.66 7.53
C GLY A 26 18.85 1.88 6.01
N LEU A 27 17.66 1.95 5.39
CA LEU A 27 17.52 2.25 3.95
C LEU A 27 17.45 3.76 3.69
N THR A 28 17.96 4.20 2.54
CA THR A 28 17.73 5.57 2.06
C THR A 28 16.29 5.72 1.56
N GLU A 29 15.81 6.96 1.40
CA GLU A 29 14.47 7.21 0.84
C GLU A 29 14.28 6.57 -0.55
N SER A 30 15.35 6.55 -1.36
CA SER A 30 15.34 5.92 -2.68
C SER A 30 15.19 4.40 -2.58
N ASP A 31 15.96 3.77 -1.68
CA ASP A 31 15.93 2.32 -1.48
C ASP A 31 14.59 1.87 -0.87
N MET A 32 14.04 2.67 0.05
CA MET A 32 12.71 2.45 0.62
C MET A 32 11.62 2.52 -0.47
N HIS A 33 11.74 3.44 -1.44
CA HIS A 33 10.79 3.51 -2.56
C HIS A 33 10.90 2.28 -3.48
N GLU A 34 12.12 1.82 -3.77
CA GLU A 34 12.35 0.60 -4.56
C GLU A 34 11.78 -0.64 -3.86
N LEU A 35 12.03 -0.79 -2.56
CA LEU A 35 11.49 -1.88 -1.75
C LEU A 35 9.96 -1.90 -1.81
N ASN A 36 9.33 -0.74 -1.59
CA ASN A 36 7.87 -0.61 -1.65
C ASN A 36 7.30 -0.92 -3.04
N ALA A 37 7.94 -0.45 -4.12
CA ALA A 37 7.52 -0.76 -5.48
C ALA A 37 7.57 -2.27 -5.76
N ARG A 38 8.64 -2.93 -5.33
CA ARG A 38 8.79 -4.38 -5.46
C ARG A 38 7.77 -5.15 -4.63
N LEU A 39 7.51 -4.72 -3.40
CA LEU A 39 6.48 -5.31 -2.53
C LEU A 39 5.09 -5.23 -3.18
N VAL A 40 4.72 -4.06 -3.73
CA VAL A 40 3.45 -3.88 -4.44
C VAL A 40 3.32 -4.85 -5.62
N LEU A 41 4.38 -5.05 -6.41
CA LEU A 41 4.36 -6.00 -7.52
C LEU A 41 4.20 -7.46 -7.05
N ILE A 42 4.87 -7.85 -5.96
CA ILE A 42 4.74 -9.18 -5.38
C ILE A 42 3.30 -9.42 -4.90
N LEU A 43 2.73 -8.45 -4.18
CA LEU A 43 1.34 -8.53 -3.72
C LEU A 43 0.35 -8.53 -4.89
N ALA A 44 0.61 -7.75 -5.93
CA ALA A 44 -0.22 -7.74 -7.13
C ALA A 44 -0.26 -9.11 -7.82
N ASN A 45 0.90 -9.76 -7.93
CA ASN A 45 1.00 -11.12 -8.46
C ASN A 45 0.31 -12.14 -7.55
N HIS A 46 0.38 -11.98 -6.23
CA HIS A 46 -0.29 -12.85 -5.28
C HIS A 46 -1.82 -12.74 -5.35
N ILE A 47 -2.35 -11.53 -5.53
CA ILE A 47 -3.79 -11.27 -5.70
C ILE A 47 -4.30 -11.88 -7.01
N GLY A 48 -3.56 -11.72 -8.11
CA GLY A 48 -3.85 -12.38 -9.40
C GLY A 48 -5.15 -11.94 -10.11
N ASP A 49 -5.93 -11.03 -9.51
CA ASP A 49 -7.21 -10.53 -10.02
C ASP A 49 -7.06 -9.08 -10.52
N GLN A 50 -7.15 -8.88 -11.84
CA GLN A 50 -6.99 -7.58 -12.48
C GLN A 50 -8.04 -6.55 -12.03
N ASP A 51 -9.27 -6.97 -11.75
CA ASP A 51 -10.35 -6.07 -11.34
C ASP A 51 -10.08 -5.55 -9.92
N VAL A 52 -9.59 -6.39 -9.01
CA VAL A 52 -9.17 -6.00 -7.66
C VAL A 52 -7.99 -5.01 -7.75
N LEU A 53 -7.01 -5.28 -8.60
CA LEU A 53 -5.85 -4.40 -8.77
C LEU A 53 -6.23 -3.03 -9.34
N SER A 54 -7.15 -3.00 -10.30
CA SER A 54 -7.65 -1.74 -10.87
C SER A 54 -8.38 -0.91 -9.80
N GLN A 55 -9.23 -1.55 -9.00
CA GLN A 55 -9.92 -0.89 -7.88
C GLN A 55 -8.92 -0.36 -6.84
N ALA A 56 -7.86 -1.12 -6.54
CA ALA A 56 -6.83 -0.72 -5.58
C ALA A 56 -6.07 0.53 -6.06
N LEU A 57 -5.69 0.57 -7.35
CA LEU A 57 -5.03 1.73 -7.95
C LEU A 57 -5.92 2.99 -7.90
N ASP A 58 -7.20 2.84 -8.21
CA ASP A 58 -8.16 3.94 -8.14
C ASP A 58 -8.38 4.43 -6.70
N ALA A 59 -8.44 3.52 -5.73
CA ALA A 59 -8.52 3.87 -4.32
C ALA A 59 -7.27 4.63 -3.85
N ALA A 60 -6.08 4.16 -4.20
CA ALA A 60 -4.80 4.81 -3.86
C ALA A 60 -4.71 6.23 -4.47
N ARG A 61 -5.11 6.40 -5.74
CA ARG A 61 -5.17 7.71 -6.40
C ARG A 61 -6.12 8.68 -5.70
N ARG A 62 -7.31 8.20 -5.31
CA ARG A 62 -8.27 9.03 -4.55
C ARG A 62 -7.72 9.45 -3.20
N ALA A 63 -7.10 8.54 -2.44
CA ALA A 63 -6.50 8.84 -1.15
C ALA A 63 -5.39 9.90 -1.26
N ALA A 64 -4.52 9.79 -2.26
CA ALA A 64 -3.47 10.79 -2.51
C ALA A 64 -4.05 12.19 -2.80
N VAL A 65 -5.10 12.28 -3.63
CA VAL A 65 -5.76 13.56 -3.95
C VAL A 65 -6.47 14.16 -2.74
N VAL A 66 -7.13 13.33 -1.91
CA VAL A 66 -7.79 13.79 -0.68
C VAL A 66 -6.77 14.34 0.32
N ASN A 67 -5.67 13.60 0.55
CA ASN A 67 -4.59 14.04 1.44
C ASN A 67 -3.97 15.36 0.95
N PHE A 68 -3.72 15.48 -0.36
CA PHE A 68 -3.18 16.71 -0.94
C PHE A 68 -4.11 17.92 -0.75
N ARG A 69 -5.43 17.75 -0.90
CA ARG A 69 -6.41 18.82 -0.67
C ARG A 69 -6.53 19.21 0.80
N LYS A 70 -6.26 18.30 1.73
CA LYS A 70 -6.25 18.58 3.16
C LYS A 70 -5.08 19.51 3.51
N THR A 71 -3.88 19.22 3.02
CA THR A 71 -2.68 20.03 3.26
C THR A 71 -2.77 21.46 2.70
N LEU A 72 -3.58 21.72 1.67
CA LEU A 72 -3.77 23.06 1.11
C LEU A 72 -4.80 23.93 1.85
N LYS A 73 -5.55 23.36 2.79
CA LYS A 73 -6.61 24.06 3.56
C LYS A 73 -6.23 24.35 5.01
N GLU A 74 -5.02 23.97 5.43
CA GLU A 74 -4.48 24.19 6.78
C GLU A 74 -3.38 25.25 6.77
#